data_AF-A0A2V1JMY3-F1
#
_entry.id   AF-A0A2V1JMY3-F1
#
_cell.length_a   1.000
_cell.length_b   1.000
_cell.length_c   1.000
_cell.angle_alpha   90.00
_cell.angle_beta   90.00
_cell.angle_gamma   90.00
#
_symmetry.space_group_name_H-M   'P 1'
#
loop_
_entity.id
_entity.type
_entity.pdbx_description
1 polymer ?
#
loop_
_entity_poly.entity_id
_entity_poly.type
_entity_poly.pdbx_seq_one_letter_code
_entity_poly.pdbx_strand_id
1 'polypeptide(L)'
;MPFGPVPPIVGIAEIIYMILNISTDPVERNMIWLVTGITFAILAVYSFFWIKFKMKMPVFKSVPLEKVMAMENSMYYKIRKRRGIWR
;
A
#
# COMPACT_ATOMS: atom_id res chain seq x y z
N MET A 1 19.06 -9.69 -16.22
CA MET A 1 18.27 -10.82 -16.79
C MET A 1 18.17 -10.61 -18.30
N PRO A 2 18.26 -11.67 -19.12
CA PRO A 2 17.98 -11.54 -20.55
C PRO A 2 16.54 -11.01 -20.72
N PHE A 3 16.32 -10.10 -21.67
CA PHE A 3 15.05 -9.40 -21.96
C PHE A 3 14.62 -8.22 -21.07
N GLY A 4 15.45 -7.76 -20.13
CA GLY A 4 15.26 -6.44 -19.49
C GLY A 4 13.84 -6.23 -18.90
N PRO A 5 13.19 -5.08 -19.11
CA PRO A 5 11.85 -4.79 -18.57
C PRO A 5 10.70 -5.46 -19.34
N VAL A 6 10.98 -6.22 -20.42
CA VAL A 6 9.94 -6.76 -21.30
C VAL A 6 9.06 -7.82 -20.61
N PRO A 7 9.60 -8.84 -19.91
CA PRO A 7 8.74 -9.81 -19.22
C PRO A 7 7.84 -9.17 -18.14
N PRO A 8 8.31 -8.20 -17.32
CA PRO A 8 7.45 -7.44 -16.41
C PRO A 8 6.29 -6.72 -17.12
N ILE A 9 6.54 -6.09 -18.28
CA ILE A 9 5.50 -5.35 -19.01
C ILE A 9 4.43 -6.29 -19.57
N VAL A 10 4.85 -7.44 -20.13
CA VAL A 10 3.90 -8.44 -20.64
C VAL A 10 3.05 -9.01 -19.51
N GLY A 11 3.64 -9.30 -18.35
CA GLY A 11 2.90 -9.77 -17.18
C GLY A 11 1.86 -8.76 -16.69
N ILE A 12 2.19 -7.47 -16.67
CA ILE A 12 1.23 -6.41 -16.31
C ILE A 12 0.08 -6.36 -17.33
N ALA A 13 0.39 -6.43 -18.62
CA ALA A 13 -0.62 -6.39 -19.69
C ALA A 13 -1.58 -7.59 -19.61
N GLU A 14 -1.06 -8.79 -19.35
CA GLU A 14 -1.85 -10.01 -19.18
C GLU A 14 -2.78 -9.93 -17.97
N ILE A 15 -2.27 -9.46 -16.83
CA ILE A 15 -3.08 -9.25 -15.62
C ILE A 15 -4.21 -8.25 -15.89
N ILE A 16 -3.94 -7.15 -16.60
CA ILE A 16 -4.97 -6.17 -16.99
C ILE A 16 -6.02 -6.83 -17.88
N TYR A 17 -5.61 -7.64 -18.86
CA TYR A 17 -6.54 -8.35 -19.74
C TYR A 17 -7.43 -9.33 -18.98
N MET A 18 -6.88 -10.07 -18.02
CA MET A 18 -7.64 -11.00 -17.17
C MET A 18 -8.65 -10.26 -16.27
N ILE A 19 -8.25 -9.14 -15.67
CA ILE A 19 -9.14 -8.33 -14.82
C ILE A 19 -10.28 -7.73 -15.64
N LEU A 20 -9.98 -7.24 -16.84
CA LEU A 20 -11.01 -6.73 -17.74
C LEU A 20 -11.94 -7.88 -18.15
N ASN A 21 -11.44 -9.01 -18.61
CA ASN A 21 -12.25 -10.12 -19.10
C ASN A 21 -12.51 -11.21 -18.06
N ILE A 22 -12.89 -10.80 -16.85
CA ILE A 22 -13.13 -11.72 -15.72
C ILE A 22 -14.26 -12.73 -16.00
N SER A 23 -15.31 -12.30 -16.72
CA SER A 23 -16.41 -13.13 -17.19
C SER A 23 -16.79 -12.69 -18.60
N THR A 24 -17.17 -13.65 -19.44
CA THR A 24 -17.66 -13.40 -20.81
C THR A 24 -19.06 -12.79 -20.80
N ASP A 25 -19.81 -12.97 -19.71
CA ASP A 25 -21.14 -12.40 -19.54
C ASP A 25 -21.05 -10.94 -19.02
N PRO A 26 -21.57 -9.96 -19.78
CA PRO A 26 -21.41 -8.55 -19.44
C PRO A 26 -22.14 -8.16 -18.15
N VAL A 27 -23.21 -8.87 -17.81
CA VAL A 27 -24.01 -8.62 -16.60
C VAL A 27 -23.22 -9.05 -15.35
N GLU A 28 -22.65 -10.25 -15.35
CA GLU A 28 -21.84 -10.74 -14.23
C GLU A 28 -20.57 -9.91 -14.03
N ARG A 29 -19.88 -9.58 -15.13
CA ARG A 29 -18.70 -8.71 -15.11
C ARG A 29 -19.00 -7.37 -14.44
N ASN A 30 -20.10 -6.71 -14.80
CA ASN A 30 -20.48 -5.43 -14.21
C ASN A 30 -20.81 -5.53 -12.72
N MET A 31 -21.43 -6.63 -12.27
CA MET A 31 -21.66 -6.86 -10.85
C MET A 31 -20.34 -7.00 -10.07
N ILE A 32 -19.36 -7.72 -10.61
CA ILE A 32 -18.04 -7.86 -9.98
C ILE A 32 -17.33 -6.50 -9.89
N TRP A 33 -17.37 -5.69 -10.95
CA TRP A 33 -16.82 -4.33 -10.93
C TRP A 33 -17.52 -3.43 -9.90
N LEU A 34 -18.84 -3.54 -9.76
CA LEU A 34 -19.57 -2.78 -8.74
C LEU A 34 -19.20 -3.21 -7.32
N VAL A 35 -19.19 -4.51 -7.03
CA VAL A 35 -18.88 -5.04 -5.70
C VAL A 35 -17.45 -4.68 -5.29
N THR A 36 -16.48 -4.84 -6.20
CA THR A 36 -15.08 -4.48 -5.95
C THR A 36 -14.94 -2.97 -5.75
N GLY A 37 -15.58 -2.15 -6.58
CA GLY A 37 -15.59 -0.69 -6.45
C GLY A 37 -16.17 -0.21 -5.10
N ILE A 38 -17.32 -0.75 -4.69
CA ILE A 38 -17.95 -0.43 -3.40
C ILE A 38 -17.05 -0.85 -2.24
N THR A 39 -16.48 -2.05 -2.29
CA THR A 39 -15.58 -2.55 -1.24
C THR A 39 -14.36 -1.64 -1.10
N PHE A 40 -13.76 -1.24 -2.22
CA PHE A 40 -12.61 -0.33 -2.23
C PHE A 40 -12.99 1.06 -1.69
N ALA A 41 -14.17 1.57 -2.03
CA ALA A 41 -14.68 2.84 -1.52
C ALA A 41 -14.88 2.80 0.01
N ILE A 42 -15.49 1.74 0.56
CA ILE A 42 -15.68 1.57 2.00
C ILE A 42 -14.33 1.53 2.72
N LEU A 43 -13.36 0.77 2.19
CA LEU A 43 -12.02 0.70 2.76
C LEU A 43 -11.26 2.03 2.67
N ALA A 44 -11.41 2.77 1.58
CA ALA A 44 -10.81 4.09 1.41
C ALA A 44 -11.39 5.09 2.42
N VAL A 45 -12.70 5.11 2.59
CA VAL A 45 -13.40 5.92 3.61
C VAL A 45 -12.89 5.54 5.00
N TYR A 46 -12.95 4.26 5.36
CA TYR A 46 -12.47 3.77 6.66
C TYR A 46 -11.02 4.19 6.93
N SER A 47 -10.13 4.00 5.96
CA SER A 47 -8.71 4.36 6.08
C SER A 47 -8.53 5.86 6.26
N PHE A 48 -9.27 6.68 5.51
CA PHE A 48 -9.23 8.14 5.63
C PHE A 48 -9.65 8.60 7.05
N PHE A 49 -10.77 8.07 7.55
CA PHE A 49 -11.26 8.37 8.89
C PHE A 49 -10.28 7.87 9.97
N TRP A 50 -9.73 6.67 9.82
CA TRP A 50 -8.74 6.12 10.75
C TRP A 50 -7.47 6.98 10.84
N ILE A 51 -6.90 7.38 9.71
CA ILE A 51 -5.70 8.21 9.69
C ILE A 51 -5.98 9.58 10.34
N LYS A 52 -7.13 10.18 10.02
CA LYS A 52 -7.50 11.51 10.52
C LYS A 52 -7.83 11.51 12.01
N PHE A 53 -8.66 10.57 12.48
CA PHE A 53 -9.17 10.58 13.86
C PHE A 53 -8.31 9.76 14.82
N LYS A 54 -7.81 8.60 14.42
CA LYS A 54 -7.05 7.70 15.31
C LYS A 54 -5.56 8.00 15.29
N MET A 55 -4.97 8.14 14.10
CA MET A 55 -3.52 8.41 13.99
C MET A 55 -3.18 9.90 14.13
N LYS A 56 -4.14 10.82 13.95
CA LYS A 56 -3.96 12.28 14.00
C LYS A 56 -2.81 12.75 13.08
N MET A 57 -2.63 12.06 11.96
CA MET A 57 -1.59 12.37 10.98
C MET A 57 -2.20 13.03 9.74
N PRO A 58 -1.49 13.96 9.08
CA PRO A 58 -1.95 14.54 7.84
C PRO A 58 -2.03 13.46 6.75
N VAL A 59 -3.25 13.09 6.33
CA VAL A 59 -3.53 12.00 5.37
C VAL A 59 -2.75 12.14 4.05
N PHE A 60 -2.57 13.37 3.57
CA PHE A 60 -1.94 13.67 2.30
C PHE A 60 -0.51 14.23 2.42
N LYS A 61 0.08 14.28 3.62
CA LYS A 61 1.49 14.67 3.74
C LYS A 61 2.35 13.44 3.95
N SER A 62 3.46 13.39 3.23
CA SER A 62 4.50 12.40 3.48
C SER A 62 5.00 12.54 4.91
N VAL A 63 5.05 11.41 5.61
CA VAL A 63 5.67 11.35 6.93
C VAL A 63 7.18 11.49 6.70
N PRO A 64 7.87 12.41 7.39
CA PRO A 64 9.33 12.52 7.27
C PRO A 64 9.98 11.18 7.63
N LEU A 65 10.89 10.70 6.77
CA LEU A 65 11.56 9.40 6.87
C LEU A 65 12.23 9.19 8.23
N GLU A 66 12.73 10.26 8.84
CA GLU A 66 13.33 10.31 10.18
C GLU A 66 12.42 9.77 11.29
N LYS A 67 11.09 9.82 11.11
CA LYS A 67 10.10 9.32 12.09
C LYS A 67 9.81 7.81 11.92
N VAL A 68 10.10 7.25 10.74
CA VAL A 68 9.86 5.83 10.42
C VAL A 68 11.15 5.02 10.60
N MET A 69 12.29 5.64 10.33
CA MET A 69 13.62 5.07 10.57
C MET A 69 14.01 5.29 12.03
N ALA A 70 13.80 4.29 12.89
CA ALA A 70 14.24 4.33 14.28
C ALA A 70 15.77 4.55 14.44
N MET A 71 16.55 4.40 13.37
CA MET A 71 18.01 4.49 13.36
C MET A 71 18.55 5.94 13.33
N GLU A 72 17.80 6.89 12.76
CA GLU A 72 18.20 8.31 12.65
C GLU A 72 17.83 9.12 13.91
N ASN A 73 17.04 8.54 14.81
CA ASN A 73 16.57 9.22 16.01
C ASN A 73 17.67 9.25 17.09
N SER A 74 18.03 10.44 17.60
CA SER A 74 19.04 10.61 18.66
C SER A 74 18.77 9.79 19.93
N MET A 75 17.51 9.35 20.16
CA MET A 75 17.14 8.48 21.27
C MET A 75 17.49 7.00 21.05
N TYR A 76 17.75 6.57 19.82
CA TYR A 76 18.11 5.19 19.46
C TYR A 76 19.40 4.75 20.15
N TYR A 77 20.46 5.55 20.01
CA TYR A 77 21.74 5.29 20.66
C TYR A 77 21.62 5.35 22.19
N LYS A 78 20.82 6.27 22.73
CA LYS A 78 20.58 6.40 24.18
C LYS A 78 19.89 5.16 24.76
N ILE A 79 18.92 4.58 24.05
CA ILE A 79 18.21 3.37 24.50
C ILE A 79 19.07 2.12 24.32
N ARG A 80 19.80 1.99 23.20
CA ARG A 80 20.74 0.87 22.99
C ARG A 80 21.85 0.83 24.05
N LYS A 81 22.42 2.00 24.39
CA LYS A 81 23.42 2.12 25.46
C LYS A 81 22.82 1.76 26.84
N ARG A 82 21.59 2.19 27.12
CA ARG A 82 20.87 1.83 28.36
C ARG A 82 20.55 0.34 28.47
N ARG A 83 20.25 -0.33 27.35
CA ARG A 83 19.88 -1.75 27.33
C ARG A 83 21.08 -2.70 27.24
N GLY A 84 22.32 -2.19 27.19
CA GLY A 84 23.52 -3.02 27.16
C GLY A 84 23.68 -3.88 25.89
N ILE A 85 22.97 -3.56 24.81
CA ILE A 85 22.98 -4.32 23.55
C ILE A 85 24.16 -3.87 22.65
N TRP A 86 25.24 -3.37 23.25
CA TRP A 86 26.41 -2.85 22.56
C TRP A 86 27.58 -3.82 22.82
N ARG A 87 28.06 -4.48 21.75
CA ARG A 87 29.36 -5.15 21.68
C ARG A 87 30.25 -4.33 20.76
#